data_AF-A0A3C1BY28-F1
#
_entry.id   AF-A0A3C1BY28-F1
#
_cell.length_a   1.000
_cell.length_b   1.000
_cell.length_c   1.000
_cell.angle_alpha   90.00
_cell.angle_beta   90.00
_cell.angle_gamma   90.00
#
_symmetry.space_group_name_H-M   'P 1'
#
loop_
_entity.id
_entity.type
_entity.pdbx_description
1 polymer ?
#
loop_
_entity_poly.entity_id
_entity_poly.type
_entity_poly.pdbx_seq_one_letter_code
_entity_poly.pdbx_strand_id
1 'polypeptide(L)'
;MNYKTVVIDYAPKAKKMAAALEKIANEYAQRGWEMVSFSVTPSAKVIALFRVPETETAQMPEAAETDGEEEETEEPELEDEISTGTGEAE
;
A
#
# COMPACT_ATOMS: atom_id res chain seq x y z
N MET A 1 -2.26 -23.72 12.36
CA MET A 1 -2.43 -22.26 12.40
C MET A 1 -1.88 -21.70 11.09
N ASN A 2 -2.72 -21.06 10.27
CA ASN A 2 -2.28 -20.51 8.99
C ASN A 2 -1.97 -19.03 9.16
N TYR A 3 -0.79 -18.62 8.72
CA TYR A 3 -0.35 -17.25 8.70
C TYR A 3 -0.32 -16.73 7.27
N LYS A 4 -0.66 -15.45 7.10
CA LYS A 4 -0.56 -14.75 5.83
C LYS A 4 0.03 -13.37 6.05
N THR A 5 0.97 -12.99 5.19
CA THR A 5 1.57 -11.67 5.19
C THR A 5 1.03 -10.87 4.02
N VAL A 6 0.75 -9.59 4.24
CA VAL A 6 0.31 -8.64 3.22
C VAL A 6 1.24 -7.44 3.24
N VAL A 7 1.57 -6.94 2.05
CA VAL A 7 2.28 -5.67 1.89
C VAL A 7 1.27 -4.61 1.51
N ILE A 8 1.27 -3.50 2.24
CA ILE A 8 0.55 -2.28 1.88
C ILE A 8 1.56 -1.36 1.23
N ASP A 9 1.25 -0.90 0.02
CA ASP A 9 2.15 -0.08 -0.78
C ASP A 9 2.41 1.32 -0.21
N TYR A 10 3.20 2.06 -0.97
CA TYR A 10 3.77 3.35 -0.60
C TYR A 10 2.72 4.34 -0.11
N ALA A 11 2.80 4.70 1.17
CA ALA A 11 1.93 5.68 1.81
C ALA A 11 2.76 6.62 2.72
N PRO A 12 3.48 7.61 2.16
CA PRO A 12 4.48 8.39 2.90
C PRO A 12 3.89 9.28 4.00
N LYS A 13 2.59 9.62 3.89
CA LYS A 13 1.90 10.41 4.90
C LYS A 13 1.29 9.49 5.95
N ALA A 14 1.69 9.65 7.22
CA ALA A 14 1.22 8.84 8.34
C ALA A 14 -0.31 8.67 8.39
N LYS A 15 -1.07 9.75 8.14
CA LYS A 15 -2.55 9.69 8.10
C LYS A 15 -3.08 8.79 6.98
N LYS A 16 -2.46 8.82 5.80
CA LYS A 16 -2.82 7.93 4.68
C LYS A 16 -2.44 6.49 4.98
N MET A 17 -1.26 6.28 5.57
CA MET A 17 -0.79 4.95 5.98
C MET A 17 -1.72 4.32 7.02
N ALA A 18 -2.12 5.07 8.04
CA ALA A 18 -3.06 4.59 9.05
C ALA A 18 -4.41 4.19 8.44
N ALA A 19 -4.96 5.01 7.53
CA ALA A 19 -6.21 4.69 6.84
C ALA A 19 -6.09 3.44 5.94
N ALA A 20 -4.96 3.27 5.24
CA ALA A 20 -4.71 2.10 4.41
C ALA A 20 -4.59 0.82 5.26
N LEU A 21 -3.86 0.89 6.38
CA LEU A 21 -3.73 -0.22 7.32
C LEU A 21 -5.08 -0.59 7.96
N GLU A 22 -5.87 0.40 8.39
CA GLU A 22 -7.21 0.18 8.95
C GLU A 22 -8.13 -0.51 7.93
N LYS A 23 -8.12 -0.05 6.68
CA LYS A 23 -8.90 -0.66 5.59
C LYS A 23 -8.53 -2.14 5.41
N ILE A 24 -7.25 -2.44 5.25
CA ILE A 24 -6.77 -3.82 5.06
C ILE A 24 -7.06 -4.68 6.28
N ALA A 25 -6.84 -4.17 7.49
CA ALA A 25 -7.13 -4.91 8.72
C ALA A 25 -8.61 -5.28 8.82
N ASN A 26 -9.52 -4.35 8.51
CA ASN A 26 -10.96 -4.58 8.54
C ASN A 26 -11.41 -5.56 7.44
N GLU A 27 -10.86 -5.47 6.23
CA GLU A 27 -11.14 -6.43 5.14
C GLU A 27 -10.72 -7.86 5.52
N TYR A 28 -9.55 -8.01 6.14
CA TYR A 28 -9.08 -9.32 6.61
C TYR A 28 -9.90 -9.83 7.81
N ALA A 29 -10.30 -8.95 8.72
CA ALA A 29 -11.21 -9.31 9.81
C ALA A 29 -12.57 -9.82 9.30
N GLN A 30 -13.14 -9.20 8.26
CA GLN A 30 -14.37 -9.68 7.61
C GLN A 30 -14.20 -11.05 6.96
N ARG A 31 -12.97 -11.42 6.60
CA ARG A 31 -12.61 -12.73 6.04
C ARG A 31 -12.23 -13.76 7.12
N GLY A 32 -12.42 -13.44 8.40
CA GLY A 32 -12.08 -14.32 9.52
C GLY A 32 -10.59 -14.37 9.86
N TRP A 33 -9.80 -13.40 9.41
CA TRP A 33 -8.39 -13.29 9.76
C TRP A 33 -8.17 -12.26 10.87
N GLU A 34 -7.30 -12.59 11.81
CA GLU A 34 -6.88 -11.71 12.90
C GLU A 34 -5.53 -11.08 12.57
N MET A 35 -5.41 -9.76 12.69
CA MET A 35 -4.12 -9.07 12.56
C MET A 35 -3.27 -9.31 13.81
N VAL A 36 -2.06 -9.84 13.61
CA VAL A 36 -1.14 -10.21 14.69
C VAL A 36 -0.16 -9.09 14.99
N SER A 37 0.45 -8.52 13.94
CA SER A 37 1.46 -7.46 14.05
C SER A 37 1.65 -6.78 12.69
N PHE A 38 2.22 -5.58 12.70
CA PHE A 38 2.64 -4.88 11.50
C PHE A 38 3.93 -4.09 11.74
N SER A 39 4.64 -3.75 10.66
CA SER A 39 5.80 -2.88 10.69
C SER A 39 5.83 -1.98 9.47
N VAL A 40 6.37 -0.77 9.63
CA VAL A 40 6.54 0.21 8.55
C VAL A 40 7.99 0.16 8.08
N THR A 41 8.21 0.05 6.78
CA THR A 41 9.54 0.03 6.18
C THR A 41 10.04 1.46 5.90
N PRO A 42 11.37 1.67 5.77
CA PRO A 42 11.92 2.96 5.33
C PRO A 42 11.41 3.41 3.96
N SER A 43 10.99 2.46 3.10
CA SER A 43 10.33 2.73 1.82
C SER A 43 8.86 3.11 1.94
N ALA A 44 8.39 3.49 3.14
CA ALA A 44 7.01 3.85 3.46
C ALA A 44 5.95 2.83 3.00
N LYS A 45 6.30 1.54 3.02
CA LYS A 45 5.37 0.43 2.87
C LYS A 45 5.07 -0.18 4.25
N VAL A 46 3.98 -0.90 4.38
CA VAL A 46 3.65 -1.64 5.61
C VAL A 46 3.69 -3.13 5.32
N ILE A 47 4.30 -3.89 6.22
CA ILE A 47 4.21 -5.36 6.23
C ILE A 47 3.28 -5.72 7.39
N ALA A 48 2.16 -6.38 7.09
CA ALA A 48 1.17 -6.80 8.07
C ALA A 48 1.03 -8.33 8.10
N LEU A 49 1.04 -8.91 9.29
CA LEU A 49 0.90 -10.34 9.54
C LEU A 49 -0.50 -10.64 10.05
N PHE A 50 -1.16 -11.58 9.41
CA PHE A 50 -2.48 -12.07 9.78
C PHE A 50 -2.42 -13.57 10.10
N ARG A 51 -3.37 -14.03 10.92
CA ARG A 51 -3.57 -15.45 11.21
C ARG A 51 -5.05 -15.82 11.17
N VAL A 52 -5.35 -17.07 10.88
CA VAL A 52 -6.68 -17.62 11.14
C VAL A 52 -6.76 -18.02 12.62
N PRO A 53 -7.73 -17.51 13.40
CA PRO A 53 -7.92 -17.92 14.78
C PRO A 53 -8.34 -19.40 14.81
N GLU A 54 -7.79 -20.18 15.75
CA GLU A 54 -8.09 -21.62 15.87
C GLU A 54 -9.55 -21.95 16.23
N THR A 55 -10.35 -20.94 16.58
CA THR A 55 -11.72 -21.11 17.09
C THR A 55 -12.84 -21.02 16.04
N GLU A 56 -12.55 -20.77 14.76
CA GLU A 56 -13.61 -20.58 13.76
C GLU A 56 -13.30 -21.27 12.43
N THR A 57 -13.24 -22.61 12.44
CA THR A 57 -13.49 -23.41 11.25
C THR A 57 -14.99 -23.41 10.92
N ALA A 58 -15.52 -22.27 10.47
CA ALA A 58 -16.85 -22.26 9.87
C ALA A 58 -16.99 -21.13 8.84
N GLN A 59 -16.69 -21.50 7.59
CA GLN A 59 -17.31 -21.03 6.36
C GLN A 59 -16.94 -19.61 5.89
N MET A 60 -16.14 -19.51 4.83
CA MET A 60 -16.57 -18.86 3.58
C MET A 60 -15.60 -19.18 2.42
N PRO A 61 -16.12 -19.18 1.18
CA PRO A 61 -15.52 -19.85 0.04
C PRO A 61 -14.31 -19.12 -0.53
N GLU A 62 -13.39 -19.92 -1.02
CA GLU A 62 -12.35 -19.57 -1.99
C GLU A 62 -13.00 -18.94 -3.23
N ALA A 63 -12.96 -17.61 -3.33
CA ALA A 63 -13.21 -16.90 -4.59
C ALA A 63 -12.59 -15.50 -4.59
N ALA A 64 -12.07 -15.14 -5.76
CA ALA A 64 -11.47 -13.87 -6.16
C ALA A 64 -9.99 -13.67 -5.79
N GLU A 65 -9.15 -14.42 -6.50
CA GLU A 65 -7.95 -13.87 -7.10
C GLU A 65 -8.38 -12.67 -7.96
N THR A 66 -7.98 -11.46 -7.60
CA THR A 66 -7.95 -10.33 -8.54
C THR A 66 -6.51 -9.91 -8.66
N ASP A 67 -5.88 -10.46 -9.69
CA ASP A 67 -4.82 -9.86 -10.47
C ASP A 67 -5.15 -8.36 -10.64
N GLY A 68 -4.32 -7.51 -10.06
CA GLY A 68 -4.51 -6.06 -10.00
C GLY A 68 -3.29 -5.42 -10.63
N GLU A 69 -3.46 -5.08 -11.90
CA GLU A 69 -2.53 -4.45 -12.83
C GLU A 69 -1.55 -3.44 -12.21
N GLU A 70 -0.33 -3.54 -12.71
CA GLU A 70 0.79 -2.63 -12.49
C GLU A 70 0.48 -1.28 -13.14
N GLU A 71 0.11 -0.26 -12.35
CA GLU A 71 0.02 1.12 -12.84
C GLU A 71 1.39 1.78 -12.70
N GLU A 72 2.16 1.72 -13.79
CA GLU A 72 3.43 2.42 -13.97
C GLU A 72 3.14 3.92 -14.14
N THR A 73 3.23 4.70 -13.05
CA THR A 73 3.20 6.16 -13.15
C THR A 73 4.61 6.69 -13.35
N GLU A 74 4.93 7.04 -14.61
CA GLU A 74 6.10 7.84 -14.98
C GLU A 74 6.03 9.23 -14.33
N GLU A 75 7.08 9.61 -13.58
CA GLU A 75 7.30 10.98 -13.12
C GLU A 75 7.81 11.85 -14.31
N PRO A 76 7.27 13.06 -14.56
CA PRO A 76 7.84 13.92 -15.59
C PRO A 76 9.14 14.58 -15.10
N GLU A 77 10.18 14.48 -15.93
CA GLU A 77 11.45 15.20 -15.79
C GLU A 77 11.21 16.73 -15.88
N LEU A 78 11.73 17.48 -14.91
CA LEU A 78 11.70 18.94 -14.91
C LEU A 78 12.84 19.46 -15.80
N GLU A 79 12.47 20.10 -16.91
CA GLU A 79 13.40 20.78 -17.82
C GLU A 79 13.79 22.14 -17.23
N ASP A 80 15.01 22.23 -16.70
CA ASP A 80 15.70 23.49 -16.41
C ASP A 80 16.08 24.18 -17.73
N GLU A 81 15.43 25.27 -18.11
CA GLU A 81 16.04 26.24 -19.03
C GLU A 81 15.65 27.69 -18.69
N ILE A 82 16.51 28.33 -17.90
CA ILE A 82 16.59 29.79 -17.84
C ILE A 82 17.38 30.31 -19.05
N SER A 83 16.70 30.84 -20.06
CA SER A 83 17.36 31.58 -21.13
C SER A 83 16.47 32.70 -21.64
N THR A 84 16.86 33.95 -21.39
CA THR A 84 17.32 34.88 -22.43
C THR A 84 17.51 36.28 -21.83
N GLY A 85 18.76 36.72 -21.79
CA GLY A 85 19.09 38.13 -21.79
C GLY A 85 18.99 38.66 -23.21
N THR A 86 18.18 39.69 -23.43
CA THR A 86 18.19 40.46 -24.67
C THR A 86 18.84 41.80 -24.38
N GLY A 87 20.09 41.93 -24.79
CA GLY A 87 20.69 43.23 -25.04
C GLY A 87 20.27 43.69 -26.43
N GLU A 88 19.70 44.89 -26.52
CA GLU A 88 19.70 45.67 -27.76
C GLU A 88 20.43 46.98 -27.49
N ALA A 89 21.38 47.24 -28.36
CA ALA A 89 22.16 48.47 -28.46
C ALA A 89 21.55 49.33 -29.56
N GLU A 90 21.35 50.61 -29.27
CA GLU A 90 21.33 51.70 -30.25
C GLU A 90 22.24 52.83 -29.75
#